data_AF-A0A8B6CLH0-F1
#
_entry.id   AF-A0A8B6CLH0-F1
#
_cell.length_a   1.000
_cell.length_b   1.000
_cell.length_c   1.000
_cell.angle_alpha   90.00
_cell.angle_beta   90.00
_cell.angle_gamma   90.00
#
_symmetry.space_group_name_H-M   'P 1'
#
loop_
_entity.id
_entity.type
_entity.pdbx_description
1 polymer ?
#
loop_
_entity_poly.entity_id
_entity_poly.type
_entity_poly.pdbx_seq_one_letter_code
_entity_poly.pdbx_strand_id
1 'polypeptide(L)'
;MDERLKWLEVRINSSLRPRNEDLKNMFLNDENRLAFYEFINNEDVRCLYVFNRPPKQIVASLIPPHEMKYKSIFFLKCNAGTKLTKENI
;
A
#
# COMPACT_ATOMS: atom_id res chain seq x y z
N MET A 1 6.51 15.45 -0.02
CA MET A 1 6.07 14.05 -0.18
C MET A 1 4.58 14.09 -0.51
N ASP A 2 4.13 13.34 -1.52
CA ASP A 2 2.72 13.27 -1.92
C ASP A 2 1.84 12.97 -0.69
N GLU A 3 0.84 13.81 -0.41
CA GLU A 3 -0.02 13.67 0.77
C GLU A 3 -0.79 12.35 0.77
N ARG A 4 -1.10 11.80 -0.41
CA ARG A 4 -1.80 10.50 -0.56
C ARG A 4 -0.90 9.34 -0.12
N LEU A 5 0.40 9.41 -0.45
CA LEU A 5 1.39 8.45 0.05
C LEU A 5 1.56 8.56 1.56
N LYS A 6 1.57 9.77 2.11
CA LYS A 6 1.63 9.98 3.56
C LYS A 6 0.41 9.41 4.27
N TRP A 7 -0.78 9.55 3.68
CA TRP A 7 -1.99 8.91 4.22
C TRP A 7 -1.85 7.38 4.23
N LEU A 8 -1.40 6.77 3.13
CA LEU A 8 -1.13 5.33 3.08
C LEU A 8 -0.11 4.91 4.14
N GLU A 9 0.99 5.64 4.29
CA GLU A 9 2.03 5.39 5.30
C GLU A 9 1.45 5.37 6.71
N VAL A 10 0.62 6.35 7.08
CA VAL A 10 -0.03 6.43 8.40
C VAL A 10 -0.95 5.22 8.63
N ARG A 11 -1.72 4.80 7.63
CA ARG A 11 -2.64 3.66 7.74
C ARG A 11 -1.90 2.33 7.82
N ILE A 12 -0.82 2.17 7.04
CA ILE A 12 0.08 1.01 7.12
C ILE A 12 0.73 0.94 8.50
N ASN A 13 1.30 2.05 8.98
CA ASN A 13 2.01 2.11 10.25
C ASN A 13 1.09 1.81 11.44
N SER A 14 -0.08 2.43 11.51
CA SER A 14 -1.05 2.21 12.59
C SER A 14 -1.60 0.77 12.62
N SER A 15 -1.73 0.14 11.45
CA SER A 15 -2.34 -1.19 11.32
C SER A 15 -1.34 -2.33 11.49
N LEU A 16 -0.19 -2.25 10.83
CA LEU A 16 0.82 -3.32 10.81
C LEU A 16 1.92 -3.12 11.85
N ARG A 17 2.11 -1.88 12.34
CA ARG A 17 3.17 -1.50 13.29
C ARG A 17 4.54 -2.09 12.91
N PRO A 18 4.99 -1.94 11.64
CA PRO A 18 6.32 -2.40 11.24
C PRO A 18 7.39 -1.61 11.98
N ARG A 19 8.64 -2.09 11.95
CA ARG A 19 9.76 -1.26 12.43
C ARG A 19 9.91 -0.05 11.49
N ASN A 20 10.32 1.09 12.03
CA ASN A 20 10.48 2.33 11.26
C ASN A 20 11.37 2.15 10.03
N GLU A 21 12.43 1.35 10.14
CA GLU A 21 13.34 1.05 9.03
C GLU A 21 12.64 0.22 7.94
N ASP A 22 11.86 -0.80 8.31
CA ASP A 22 11.11 -1.61 7.36
C ASP A 22 10.08 -0.77 6.59
N LEU A 23 9.39 0.15 7.29
CA LEU A 23 8.45 1.09 6.68
C LEU A 23 9.18 2.04 5.71
N LYS A 24 10.31 2.63 6.13
CA LYS A 24 11.10 3.52 5.28
C LYS A 24 11.59 2.79 4.02
N ASN A 25 12.11 1.57 4.18
CA ASN A 25 12.57 0.75 3.06
C ASN A 25 11.44 0.40 2.10
N MET A 26 10.21 0.20 2.62
CA MET A 26 9.02 -0.03 1.79
C MET A 26 8.78 1.13 0.81
N PHE A 27 8.84 2.37 1.31
CA PHE A 27 8.59 3.58 0.51
C PHE A 27 9.78 4.00 -0.37
N LEU A 28 10.97 3.45 -0.14
CA LEU A 28 12.15 3.63 -1.00
C LEU A 28 12.26 2.57 -2.11
N ASN A 29 11.58 1.43 -1.96
CA ASN A 29 11.60 0.37 -2.95
C ASN A 29 10.75 0.74 -4.18
N ASP A 30 11.34 0.64 -5.38
CA ASP A 30 10.70 1.10 -6.62
C ASP A 30 9.47 0.28 -7.01
N GLU A 31 9.45 -1.05 -6.79
CA GLU A 31 8.27 -1.87 -7.07
C GLU A 31 7.07 -1.47 -6.19
N ASN A 32 7.32 -1.26 -4.90
CA ASN A 32 6.30 -0.78 -3.97
C ASN A 32 5.79 0.62 -4.36
N ARG A 33 6.70 1.52 -4.74
CA ARG A 33 6.35 2.87 -5.20
C ARG A 33 5.49 2.83 -6.45
N LEU A 34 5.84 1.98 -7.41
CA LEU A 34 5.02 1.75 -8.61
C LEU A 34 3.63 1.25 -8.23
N ALA A 35 3.52 0.25 -7.35
CA ALA A 35 2.22 -0.24 -6.88
C ALA A 35 1.39 0.86 -6.19
N PHE A 36 2.00 1.72 -5.37
CA PHE A 36 1.32 2.84 -4.75
C PHE A 36 0.82 3.86 -5.79
N TYR A 37 1.68 4.28 -6.72
CA TYR A 37 1.29 5.26 -7.73
C TYR A 37 0.25 4.71 -8.70
N GLU A 38 0.34 3.43 -9.04
CA GLU A 38 -0.63 2.75 -9.88
C GLU A 38 -1.99 2.70 -9.16
N PHE A 39 -2.02 2.26 -7.90
CA PHE A 39 -3.24 2.31 -7.10
C PHE A 39 -3.81 3.73 -6.98
N ILE A 40 -2.98 4.75 -6.81
CA ILE A 40 -3.45 6.13 -6.63
C ILE A 40 -3.99 6.72 -7.93
N ASN A 41 -3.26 6.58 -9.04
CA ASN A 41 -3.49 7.34 -10.27
C ASN A 41 -4.24 6.56 -11.35
N ASN A 42 -4.28 5.22 -11.29
CA ASN A 42 -5.05 4.40 -12.22
C ASN A 42 -6.46 4.14 -11.67
N GLU A 43 -7.47 4.57 -12.40
CA GLU A 43 -8.89 4.42 -12.04
C GLU A 43 -9.42 2.98 -12.16
N ASP A 44 -8.75 2.15 -12.96
CA ASP A 44 -9.05 0.72 -13.11
C ASP A 44 -8.52 -0.10 -11.93
N VAL A 45 -7.48 0.40 -11.26
CA VAL A 45 -6.89 -0.27 -10.11
C VAL A 45 -7.67 0.09 -8.84
N ARG A 46 -8.39 -0.91 -8.32
CA ARG A 46 -9.28 -0.75 -7.16
C ARG A 46 -8.68 -1.22 -5.84
N CYS A 47 -7.71 -2.12 -5.89
CA CYS A 47 -7.17 -2.78 -4.70
C CYS A 47 -5.66 -2.55 -4.59
N LEU A 48 -5.20 -2.36 -3.36
CA LEU A 48 -3.79 -2.38 -3.00
C LEU A 48 -3.62 -3.24 -1.77
N TYR A 49 -2.78 -4.27 -1.85
CA TYR A 49 -2.49 -5.20 -0.78
C TYR A 49 -1.15 -4.86 -0.14
N VAL A 50 -1.10 -4.88 1.19
CA VAL A 50 0.13 -4.69 1.96
C VAL A 50 0.27 -5.85 2.93
N PHE A 51 1.36 -6.61 2.75
CA PHE A 51 1.60 -7.83 3.51
C PHE A 51 3.09 -8.08 3.71
N ASN A 52 3.42 -8.97 4.65
CA ASN A 52 4.78 -9.44 4.85
C ASN A 52 5.09 -10.61 3.92
N ARG A 53 6.10 -10.43 3.06
CA ARG A 53 6.70 -11.49 2.25
C ARG A 53 7.96 -12.02 2.97
N PRO A 54 8.04 -13.33 3.27
CA PRO A 54 9.27 -13.93 3.79
C PRO A 54 10.46 -13.64 2.85
N PRO A 55 11.66 -13.34 3.38
CA PRO A 55 12.08 -13.58 4.75
C PRO A 55 11.82 -12.48 5.78
N LYS A 56 11.22 -11.31 5.45
CA LYS A 56 10.68 -10.26 6.37
C LYS A 56 10.47 -8.90 5.66
N GLN A 57 10.11 -8.90 4.38
CA GLN A 57 9.89 -7.65 3.65
C GLN A 57 8.41 -7.30 3.63
N ILE A 58 8.06 -6.10 4.10
CA ILE A 58 6.74 -5.55 3.84
C ILE A 58 6.67 -5.10 2.37
N VAL A 59 5.65 -5.58 1.67
CA VAL A 59 5.48 -5.34 0.23
C VAL A 59 4.12 -4.73 -0.05
N ALA A 60 4.07 -3.83 -1.02
CA ALA A 60 2.85 -3.33 -1.64
C ALA A 60 2.64 -4.05 -2.97
N SER A 61 1.43 -4.55 -3.23
CA SER A 61 1.12 -5.25 -4.47
C SER A 61 -0.31 -4.96 -4.91
N LEU A 62 -0.53 -4.98 -6.23
CA LEU A 62 -1.87 -4.94 -6.82
C LEU A 62 -2.50 -6.34 -6.91
N ILE A 63 -1.72 -7.39 -6.64
CA ILE A 63 -2.13 -8.78 -6.66
C ILE A 63 -2.18 -9.28 -5.20
N PRO A 64 -3.23 -10.00 -4.78
CA PRO A 64 -3.29 -10.55 -3.43
C PRO A 64 -2.17 -11.58 -3.18
N PRO A 65 -1.71 -11.73 -1.93
CA PRO A 65 -0.74 -12.76 -1.59
C PRO A 65 -1.33 -14.16 -1.77
N HIS A 66 -0.52 -15.11 -2.26
CA HIS A 66 -0.90 -16.53 -2.34
C HIS A 66 -1.09 -17.16 -0.96
N GLU A 67 -0.30 -16.72 0.03
CA GLU A 67 -0.35 -17.19 1.41
C GLU A 67 -0.35 -16.01 2.38
N MET A 68 -1.24 -16.02 3.37
CA MET A 68 -1.25 -15.05 4.47
C MET A 68 -0.75 -15.71 5.76
N LYS A 69 0.56 -15.56 6.03
CA LYS A 69 1.18 -16.05 7.28
C LYS A 69 1.16 -15.03 8.41
N TYR A 70 1.08 -13.75 8.07
CA TYR A 70 1.12 -12.64 9.01
C TYR A 70 -0.05 -11.69 8.77
N LYS A 71 -0.32 -10.83 9.76
CA LYS A 71 -1.28 -9.74 9.61
C LYS A 71 -0.97 -8.94 8.34
N SER A 72 -2.00 -8.70 7.55
CA SER A 72 -1.95 -8.00 6.28
C SER A 72 -3.10 -6.99 6.25
N ILE A 73 -2.99 -5.98 5.39
CA ILE A 73 -4.08 -5.04 5.12
C ILE A 73 -4.26 -4.91 3.62
N PHE A 74 -5.43 -4.42 3.21
CA PHE A 74 -5.64 -3.97 1.85
C PHE A 74 -6.46 -2.69 1.87
N PHE A 75 -6.28 -1.89 0.82
CA PHE A 75 -7.04 -0.69 0.54
C PHE A 75 -7.95 -0.97 -0.64
N LEU A 76 -9.19 -0.50 -0.56
CA LEU A 76 -10.20 -0.64 -1.60
C LEU A 76 -10.75 0.73 -1.95
N LYS A 77 -10.76 1.08 -3.24
CA LYS A 77 -11.54 2.21 -3.74
C LYS A 77 -13.01 1.85 -3.78
N CYS A 78 -13.80 2.53 -2.95
CA CYS A 78 -15.23 2.28 -2.84
C CYS A 78 -15.95 2.55 -4.17
N ASN A 79 -15.57 3.63 -4.85
CA ASN A 79 -16.16 4.04 -6.13
C ASN A 79 -15.36 3.46 -7.30
N ALA A 80 -16.05 2.96 -8.32
CA ALA A 80 -15.44 2.54 -9.57
C ALA A 80 -14.94 3.76 -10.38
N GLY A 81 -13.93 3.58 -11.22
CA GLY A 81 -13.45 4.62 -12.14
C GLY A 81 -12.96 5.89 -11.42
N THR A 82 -12.44 5.76 -10.19
CA THR A 82 -12.02 6.91 -9.38
C THR A 82 -10.51 6.87 -9.10
N LYS A 83 -9.85 8.01 -9.29
CA LYS A 83 -8.47 8.25 -8.83
C LYS A 83 -8.47 8.77 -7.40
N LEU A 84 -7.43 8.47 -6.64
CA LEU A 84 -7.31 9.02 -5.29
C LEU A 84 -6.77 10.44 -5.36
N THR A 85 -7.49 11.35 -4.73
CA THR A 85 -7.14 12.76 -4.51
C THR A 85 -7.10 13.03 -3.01
N LYS A 86 -6.70 14.23 -2.60
CA LYS A 86 -6.66 14.60 -1.18
C LYS A 86 -8.07 14.62 -0.56
N GLU A 87 -9.07 14.90 -1.37
CA GLU A 87 -10.45 15.13 -0.96
C GLU A 87 -11.25 13.83 -0.78
N ASN A 88 -10.75 12.70 -1.30
CA ASN A 88 -11.48 11.43 -1.36
C ASN A 88 -10.77 10.23 -0.68
N ILE A 89 -9.71 10.50 0.09
CA ILE A 89 -9.01 9.54 0.97
C ILE A 89 -9.56 9.52 2.39
#